data_AF-A0A645FI90-F1
#
_entry.id   AF-A0A645FI90-F1
#
_cell.length_a   1.000
_cell.length_b   1.000
_cell.length_c   1.000
_cell.angle_alpha   90.00
_cell.angle_beta   90.00
_cell.angle_gamma   90.00
#
_symmetry.space_group_name_H-M   'P 1'
#
loop_
_entity.id
_entity.type
_entity.pdbx_description
1 polymer ?
#
loop_
_entity_poly.entity_id
_entity_poly.type
_entity_poly.pdbx_seq_one_letter_code
_entity_poly.pdbx_strand_id
1 'polypeptide(L)'
;MEYLTAVLRGESESEVVVVEGCGDGCSEARRINKLPDEKERLKAAELLGKRYGLFTENVKLDGPAVVKIIDDIGGTDDAEA
;
A
#
# COMPACT_ATOMS: atom_id res chain seq x y z
N MET A 1 -1.51 -18.01 -3.25
CA MET A 1 -0.70 -16.89 -2.72
C MET A 1 0.78 -17.23 -2.83
N GLU A 2 1.21 -17.68 -4.00
CA GLU A 2 2.54 -18.27 -4.18
C GLU A 2 3.57 -17.20 -4.50
N TYR A 3 3.23 -16.23 -5.35
CA TYR A 3 4.16 -15.19 -5.75
C TYR A 3 4.65 -14.31 -4.59
N LEU A 4 3.76 -13.68 -3.82
CA LEU A 4 4.17 -12.80 -2.71
C LEU A 4 4.90 -13.56 -1.60
N THR A 5 4.60 -14.84 -1.39
CA THR A 5 5.31 -15.66 -0.41
C THR A 5 6.70 -16.04 -0.91
N ALA A 6 6.86 -16.38 -2.19
CA ALA A 6 8.16 -16.58 -2.82
C ALA A 6 9.01 -15.29 -2.79
N VAL A 7 8.43 -14.14 -3.12
CA VAL A 7 9.10 -12.83 -3.02
C VAL A 7 9.57 -12.57 -1.59
N LEU A 8 8.70 -12.75 -0.60
CA LEU A 8 9.04 -12.53 0.82
C LEU A 8 10.20 -13.43 1.29
N ARG A 9 10.22 -14.69 0.84
CA ARG A 9 11.29 -15.67 1.12
C ARG A 9 12.57 -15.43 0.32
N GLY A 10 12.53 -14.57 -0.70
CA GLY A 10 13.69 -14.33 -1.57
C GLY A 10 13.93 -15.44 -2.59
N GLU A 11 12.88 -16.18 -2.96
CA GLU A 11 12.94 -17.30 -3.90
C GLU A 11 12.63 -16.88 -5.35
N SER A 12 12.05 -15.69 -5.56
CA SER A 12 11.83 -15.14 -6.90
C SER A 12 13.09 -14.47 -7.45
N GLU A 13 13.14 -14.18 -8.75
CA GLU A 13 14.19 -13.37 -9.37
C GLU A 13 13.59 -12.17 -10.11
N SER A 14 14.36 -11.08 -10.20
CA SER A 14 14.03 -9.85 -10.92
C SER A 14 15.22 -9.41 -11.76
N GLU A 15 14.97 -9.00 -13.01
CA GLU A 15 16.00 -8.45 -13.88
C GLU A 15 16.22 -6.97 -13.57
N VAL A 16 17.46 -6.57 -13.36
CA VAL A 16 17.85 -5.17 -13.20
C VAL A 16 18.99 -4.81 -14.15
N VAL A 17 19.08 -3.54 -14.52
CA VAL A 17 20.19 -3.02 -15.32
C VAL A 17 21.24 -2.41 -14.40
N VAL A 18 22.46 -2.91 -14.50
CA VAL A 18 23.64 -2.35 -13.82
C VAL A 18 24.58 -1.75 -14.84
N VAL A 19 25.40 -0.80 -14.39
CA VAL A 19 26.45 -0.21 -15.21
C VAL A 19 27.77 -0.81 -14.77
N GLU A 20 28.43 -1.54 -15.66
CA GLU A 20 29.75 -2.13 -15.43
C GLU A 20 30.83 -1.25 -16.08
N GLY A 21 31.92 -1.01 -15.35
CA GLY A 21 33.08 -0.31 -15.90
C GLY A 21 33.88 -1.25 -16.81
N CYS A 22 34.09 -0.85 -18.06
CA CYS A 22 34.82 -1.66 -19.05
C CYS A 22 36.33 -1.34 -19.10
N GLY A 23 36.82 -0.43 -18.27
CA GLY A 23 38.16 0.16 -18.40
C GLY A 23 38.17 1.42 -19.26
N ASP A 24 39.30 2.13 -19.30
CA ASP A 24 39.55 3.31 -20.15
C ASP A 24 38.52 4.46 -20.04
N GLY A 25 37.85 4.58 -18.90
CA GLY A 25 36.79 5.58 -18.69
C GLY A 25 35.48 5.26 -19.40
N CYS A 26 35.32 4.05 -19.95
CA CYS A 26 34.08 3.58 -20.57
C CYS A 26 33.23 2.75 -19.60
N SER A 27 31.92 2.76 -19.82
CA SER A 27 30.96 1.97 -19.05
C SER A 27 29.90 1.38 -19.98
N GLU A 28 29.46 0.16 -19.67
CA GLU A 28 28.45 -0.58 -20.43
C GLU A 28 27.28 -0.96 -19.50
N ALA A 29 26.05 -0.85 -20.02
CA ALA A 29 24.86 -1.28 -19.30
C ALA A 29 24.62 -2.78 -19.52
N ARG A 30 24.47 -3.54 -18.44
CA ARG A 30 24.18 -4.98 -18.48
C ARG A 30 22.93 -5.32 -17.68
N ARG A 31 22.18 -6.28 -18.19
CA ARG A 31 21.03 -6.87 -17.48
C ARG A 31 21.52 -8.02 -16.62
N ILE A 32 21.14 -8.02 -15.35
CA ILE A 32 21.45 -9.09 -14.41
C ILE A 32 20.17 -9.54 -13.71
N ASN A 33 20.04 -10.84 -13.47
CA ASN A 33 19.04 -11.35 -12.55
C ASN A 33 19.54 -11.21 -11.13
N LYS A 34 18.68 -10.71 -10.25
CA LYS A 34 18.96 -10.67 -8.82
C LYS A 34 17.75 -11.09 -8.00
N LEU A 35 18.02 -11.48 -6.77
CA LEU A 35 16.98 -11.76 -5.77
C LEU A 35 16.27 -10.45 -5.36
N PRO A 36 15.05 -10.55 -4.80
CA PRO A 36 14.28 -9.41 -4.35
C PRO A 36 15.03 -8.58 -3.33
N ASP A 37 14.98 -7.27 -3.52
CA ASP A 37 15.50 -6.33 -2.54
C ASP A 37 14.66 -6.35 -1.27
N GLU A 38 15.25 -5.91 -0.17
CA GLU A 38 14.54 -5.77 1.11
C GLU A 38 13.25 -4.94 0.98
N LYS A 39 13.26 -3.88 0.16
CA LYS A 39 12.07 -3.06 -0.10
C LYS A 39 10.93 -3.87 -0.75
N GLU A 40 11.25 -4.74 -1.70
CA GLU A 40 10.27 -5.58 -2.39
C GLU A 40 9.72 -6.64 -1.43
N ARG A 41 10.59 -7.23 -0.61
CA ARG A 41 10.22 -8.18 0.45
C ARG A 41 9.32 -7.55 1.50
N LEU A 42 9.64 -6.34 1.96
CA LEU A 42 8.82 -5.57 2.89
C LEU A 42 7.43 -5.30 2.31
N LYS A 43 7.35 -4.94 1.03
CA LYS A 43 6.05 -4.70 0.39
C LYS A 43 5.24 -5.98 0.27
N ALA A 44 5.87 -7.11 -0.04
CA ALA A 44 5.21 -8.40 -0.05
C ALA A 44 4.68 -8.79 1.35
N ALA A 45 5.47 -8.53 2.40
CA ALA A 45 5.05 -8.75 3.80
C ALA A 45 3.82 -7.92 4.17
N GLU A 46 3.80 -6.64 3.79
CA GLU A 46 2.68 -5.73 4.04
C GLU A 46 1.41 -6.23 3.35
N LEU A 47 1.48 -6.63 2.08
CA LEU A 47 0.31 -7.12 1.35
C LEU A 47 -0.20 -8.46 1.89
N LEU A 48 0.72 -9.34 2.29
CA LEU A 48 0.38 -10.60 2.96
C LEU A 48 -0.32 -10.33 4.30
N GLY A 49 0.26 -9.45 5.14
CA GLY A 49 -0.33 -9.12 6.43
C GLY A 49 -1.68 -8.41 6.31
N LYS A 50 -1.88 -7.56 5.29
CA LYS A 50 -3.20 -6.98 4.97
C LYS A 50 -4.24 -8.04 4.64
N ARG A 51 -3.88 -9.04 3.82
CA ARG A 51 -4.77 -10.16 3.48
C ARG A 51 -5.16 -10.99 4.71
N TYR A 52 -4.26 -11.15 5.67
CA TYR A 52 -4.49 -11.92 6.90
C TYR A 52 -4.99 -11.08 8.09
N GLY A 53 -5.24 -9.78 7.90
CA GLY A 53 -5.71 -8.90 8.97
C GLY A 53 -4.71 -8.69 10.11
N LEU A 54 -3.40 -8.78 9.84
CA LEU A 54 -2.35 -8.63 10.85
C LEU A 54 -2.13 -7.17 11.28
N PHE A 55 -2.58 -6.21 10.49
CA PHE A 55 -2.38 -4.79 10.74
C PHE A 55 -3.69 -4.13 11.20
N THR A 56 -3.62 -3.40 12.31
CA THR A 56 -4.71 -2.56 12.81
C THR A 56 -4.30 -1.11 12.69
N GLU A 57 -5.09 -0.31 11.98
CA GLU A 57 -4.92 1.14 11.93
C GLU A 57 -5.73 1.79 13.06
N ASN A 58 -5.04 2.43 14.01
CA ASN A 58 -5.69 3.16 15.09
C ASN A 58 -5.97 4.59 14.63
N VAL A 59 -7.23 4.92 14.39
CA VAL A 59 -7.67 6.28 14.06
C VAL A 59 -8.19 6.94 15.32
N LYS A 60 -7.56 8.06 15.74
CA LYS A 60 -8.09 8.92 16.79
C LYS A 60 -9.16 9.83 16.18
N LEU A 61 -10.41 9.59 16.52
CA LEU A 61 -11.52 10.46 16.14
C LEU A 61 -11.81 11.40 17.31
N ASP A 62 -11.35 12.65 17.21
CA ASP A 62 -11.75 13.74 18.11
C ASP A 62 -12.87 14.53 17.43
N GLY A 63 -14.11 14.24 17.81
CA GLY A 63 -15.30 14.92 17.32
C GLY A 63 -16.55 14.38 18.00
N PRO A 64 -17.61 15.19 18.17
CA PRO A 64 -18.86 14.70 18.70
C PRO A 64 -19.44 13.71 17.68
N ALA A 65 -19.28 12.41 17.93
CA ALA A 65 -19.93 11.32 17.19
C ALA A 65 -21.44 11.26 17.47
N VAL A 66 -22.06 12.43 17.68
CA VAL A 66 -23.47 12.59 17.98
C VAL A 66 -24.16 12.89 16.65
N VAL A 67 -25.13 12.08 16.29
CA VAL A 67 -25.95 12.27 15.10
C VAL A 67 -26.66 13.63 15.21
N LYS A 68 -26.32 14.59 14.34
CA LYS A 68 -27.00 15.88 14.25
C LYS A 68 -28.16 15.74 13.27
N ILE A 69 -29.38 15.56 13.79
CA ILE A 69 -30.60 15.61 12.99
C ILE A 69 -30.97 17.10 12.81
N ILE A 70 -31.03 17.56 11.56
CA ILE A 70 -31.47 18.91 11.20
C ILE A 70 -32.80 18.74 10.45
N ASP A 71 -33.87 19.31 10.99
CA ASP A 71 -35.19 19.31 10.36
C ASP A 71 -35.40 20.64 9.62
N ASP A 72 -35.17 20.62 8.30
CA ASP A 72 -35.26 21.79 7.41
C ASP A 72 -36.57 21.80 6.58
N ILE A 73 -37.55 20.97 6.93
CA ILE A 73 -38.88 21.04 6.31
C ILE A 73 -39.63 22.20 6.98
N GLY A 74 -39.69 23.32 6.25
CA GLY A 74 -40.49 24.48 6.65
C GLY A 74 -41.95 24.06 6.88
N GLY A 75 -42.46 24.35 8.08
CA GLY A 75 -43.83 24.07 8.47
C GLY A 75 -44.81 24.63 7.44
N THR A 76 -45.43 23.72 6.70
CA THR A 76 -46.77 23.95 6.15
C THR A 76 -47.73 23.39 7.18
N ASP A 77 -48.73 24.20 7.48
CA ASP A 77 -49.98 23.86 8.18
C ASP A 77 -49.97 23.93 9.73
N ASP A 78 -49.83 25.16 10.25
CA ASP A 78 -50.65 25.62 11.38
C ASP A 78 -51.58 26.74 10.86
N ALA A 79 -52.45 26.39 9.92
CA ALA A 79 -53.61 27.17 9.56
C ALA A 79 -54.82 26.23 9.59
N GLU A 80 -55.47 26.10 10.75
CA GLU A 80 -56.93 25.92 10.83
C GLU A 80 -57.46 25.99 12.27
N ALA A 81 -58.54 26.79 12.39
CA ALA A 81 -59.62 26.86 13.39
C ALA A 81 -59.32 27.29 14.83
#